data_AF-A0A1H0LA38-F1
#
_entry.id   AF-A0A1H0LA38-F1
#
_cell.length_a   1.000
_cell.length_b   1.000
_cell.length_c   1.000
_cell.angle_alpha   90.00
_cell.angle_beta   90.00
_cell.angle_gamma   90.00
#
_symmetry.space_group_name_H-M   'P 1'
#
loop_
_entity.id
_entity.type
_entity.pdbx_description
1 polymer ?
#
loop_
_entity_poly.entity_id
_entity_poly.type
_entity_poly.pdbx_seq_one_letter_code
_entity_poly.pdbx_strand_id
1 'polypeptide(L)'
;MAASLMGCERGRRTVFLTGAAVLFCAMVGLEAAAQPAPPRPGEMADSVVSRLVAWRARTDQPVTLSVLTAFDWDSFSVIRTPAGMAMANCNREGFLPCDKDLQPSPDTLIQVLRFDRAGQSVYQERIMVASANFADPLPAAVPRSQATLVSCHDDQGQRLWCLQSKRPGREISPALRGLDGG
;
A
#
# COMPACT_ATOMS: atom_id res chain seq x y z
N MET A 1 26.68 -44.67 -15.77
CA MET A 1 28.12 -44.34 -15.61
C MET A 1 28.16 -42.96 -14.97
N ALA A 2 28.54 -42.87 -13.69
CA ALA A 2 29.90 -42.50 -13.26
C ALA A 2 30.26 -41.08 -13.77
N ALA A 3 30.11 -40.00 -12.99
CA ALA A 3 30.78 -39.65 -11.72
C ALA A 3 32.28 -39.33 -11.86
N SER A 4 32.62 -38.04 -11.79
CA SER A 4 33.87 -37.43 -11.26
C SER A 4 33.68 -35.90 -11.31
N LEU A 5 33.75 -35.16 -10.20
CA LEU A 5 34.95 -34.83 -9.40
C LEU A 5 35.95 -33.95 -10.15
N MET A 6 36.06 -32.68 -9.73
CA MET A 6 37.35 -32.06 -9.39
C MET A 6 37.12 -30.77 -8.60
N GLY A 7 37.58 -30.73 -7.35
CA GLY A 7 37.95 -29.47 -6.69
C GLY A 7 39.45 -29.25 -6.82
N CYS A 8 39.91 -28.00 -6.71
CA CYS A 8 41.32 -27.65 -6.55
C CYS A 8 41.36 -26.29 -5.81
N GLU A 9 41.54 -26.27 -4.49
CA GLU A 9 42.84 -26.26 -3.79
C GLU A 9 43.65 -24.96 -3.95
N ARG A 10 43.39 -24.03 -3.02
CA ARG A 10 44.39 -23.46 -2.09
C ARG A 10 45.83 -23.25 -2.62
N GLY A 11 46.13 -22.03 -3.10
CA GLY A 11 47.50 -21.59 -3.46
C GLY A 11 48.04 -20.44 -2.58
N ARG A 12 48.89 -20.75 -1.59
CA ARG A 12 49.56 -19.78 -0.68
C ARG A 12 50.83 -19.21 -1.31
N ARG A 13 51.03 -17.87 -1.35
CA ARG A 13 52.37 -17.25 -1.52
C ARG A 13 52.50 -15.81 -0.96
N THR A 14 53.34 -15.70 0.06
CA THR A 14 54.05 -14.49 0.59
C THR A 14 55.33 -14.23 -0.24
N VAL A 15 56.11 -13.14 -0.19
CA VAL A 15 56.28 -11.91 0.64
C VAL A 15 56.65 -10.75 -0.32
N PHE A 16 56.34 -9.45 -0.05
CA PHE A 16 57.31 -8.35 -0.27
C PHE A 16 57.05 -7.10 0.60
N LEU A 17 58.12 -6.55 1.18
CA LEU A 17 58.17 -5.38 2.06
C LEU A 17 58.58 -4.11 1.30
N THR A 18 57.91 -2.99 1.58
CA THR A 18 58.38 -1.57 1.64
C THR A 18 57.12 -0.68 1.71
N GLY A 19 57.07 0.47 2.39
CA GLY A 19 58.02 1.10 3.30
C GLY A 19 57.59 2.56 3.56
N ALA A 20 57.66 2.99 4.83
CA ALA A 20 57.57 4.38 5.32
C ALA A 20 56.25 5.19 5.21
N ALA A 21 56.03 5.95 6.29
CA ALA A 21 55.60 7.36 6.32
C ALA A 21 54.16 7.71 6.81
N VAL A 22 54.11 8.26 8.03
CA VAL A 22 53.21 9.30 8.60
C VAL A 22 51.68 9.19 8.40
N LEU A 23 50.93 9.10 9.51
CA LEU A 23 50.28 10.29 10.11
C LEU A 23 49.65 10.02 11.49
N PHE A 24 49.52 11.09 12.27
CA PHE A 24 49.09 11.11 13.67
C PHE A 24 47.62 10.71 13.87
N CYS A 25 47.32 10.21 15.07
CA CYS A 25 45.95 9.95 15.51
C CYS A 25 45.10 11.23 15.51
N ALA A 26 44.04 11.25 14.71
CA ALA A 26 42.85 12.05 14.98
C ALA A 26 41.71 11.07 15.30
N MET A 27 41.28 11.01 16.57
CA MET A 27 40.06 10.31 16.94
C MET A 27 38.85 11.08 16.41
N VAL A 28 38.47 10.78 15.17
CA VAL A 28 37.14 11.16 14.67
C VAL A 28 36.16 10.16 15.28
N GLY A 29 35.23 10.65 16.08
CA GLY A 29 34.19 9.82 16.67
C GLY A 29 33.41 9.13 15.57
N LEU A 30 33.58 7.81 15.44
CA LEU A 30 32.76 7.01 14.53
C LEU A 30 31.39 6.86 15.21
N GLU A 31 30.56 7.89 15.08
CA GLU A 31 29.13 7.73 15.26
C GLU A 31 28.70 6.59 14.35
N ALA A 32 28.32 5.47 14.96
CA ALA A 32 27.81 4.33 14.25
C ALA A 32 26.52 4.77 13.58
N ALA A 33 26.61 5.20 12.33
CA ALA A 33 25.48 5.47 11.47
C ALA A 33 24.63 4.20 11.46
N ALA A 34 23.57 4.22 12.25
CA ALA A 34 22.61 3.15 12.33
C ALA A 34 21.95 3.08 10.96
N GLN A 35 22.50 2.23 10.09
CA GLN A 35 21.99 2.00 8.74
C GLN A 35 20.49 1.74 8.87
N PRO A 36 19.61 2.56 8.27
CA PRO A 36 18.19 2.30 8.35
C PRO A 36 17.96 0.90 7.78
N ALA A 37 17.46 0.01 8.62
CA ALA A 37 17.31 -1.40 8.26
C ALA A 37 16.49 -1.48 6.97
N PRO A 38 16.92 -2.26 5.96
CA PRO A 38 16.18 -2.34 4.70
C PRO A 38 14.73 -2.73 5.00
N PRO A 39 13.73 -2.13 4.32
CA PRO A 39 12.32 -2.41 4.57
C PRO A 39 12.11 -3.92 4.46
N ARG A 40 11.53 -4.50 5.52
CA ARG A 40 11.41 -5.96 5.61
C ARG A 40 10.56 -6.44 4.42
N PRO A 41 11.01 -7.43 3.63
CA PRO A 41 10.19 -8.01 2.56
C PRO A 41 8.97 -8.68 3.19
N GLY A 42 7.86 -7.93 3.22
CA GLY A 42 6.68 -8.22 4.04
C GLY A 42 5.84 -6.97 4.33
N GLU A 43 6.42 -5.78 4.43
CA GLU A 43 5.69 -4.53 4.77
C GLU A 43 4.60 -4.17 3.72
N MET A 44 4.77 -4.59 2.46
CA MET A 44 3.73 -4.48 1.40
C MET A 44 2.59 -5.51 1.52
N ALA A 45 2.77 -6.60 2.25
CA ALA A 45 1.73 -7.63 2.46
C ALA A 45 0.72 -7.24 3.56
N ASP A 46 1.12 -6.35 4.48
CA ASP A 46 0.27 -5.82 5.55
C ASP A 46 -0.61 -4.63 5.12
N SER A 47 -0.36 -4.07 3.93
CA SER A 47 -1.22 -3.05 3.31
C SER A 47 -2.65 -3.60 3.06
N VAL A 48 -3.68 -2.89 3.54
CA VAL A 48 -5.08 -3.27 3.29
C VAL A 48 -5.50 -2.83 1.88
N VAL A 49 -5.03 -1.67 1.43
CA VAL A 49 -5.19 -1.16 0.06
C VAL A 49 -4.58 -2.12 -0.96
N SER A 50 -3.37 -2.64 -0.73
CA SER A 50 -2.74 -3.61 -1.64
C SER A 50 -3.52 -4.93 -1.68
N ARG A 51 -4.07 -5.37 -0.54
CA ARG A 51 -4.95 -6.54 -0.47
C ARG A 51 -6.28 -6.33 -1.20
N LEU A 52 -6.85 -5.13 -1.17
CA LEU A 52 -8.03 -4.74 -1.97
C LEU A 52 -7.73 -4.80 -3.47
N VAL A 53 -6.64 -4.16 -3.93
CA VAL A 53 -6.24 -4.21 -5.34
C VAL A 53 -6.00 -5.66 -5.80
N ALA A 54 -5.26 -6.44 -5.01
CA ALA A 54 -4.96 -7.82 -5.31
C ALA A 54 -6.21 -8.73 -5.29
N TRP A 55 -7.21 -8.44 -4.45
CA TRP A 55 -8.50 -9.13 -4.49
C TRP A 55 -9.20 -8.86 -5.82
N ARG A 56 -9.40 -7.59 -6.18
CA ARG A 56 -10.12 -7.19 -7.39
C ARG A 56 -9.42 -7.61 -8.69
N ALA A 57 -8.09 -7.74 -8.66
CA ALA A 57 -7.32 -8.28 -9.77
C ALA A 57 -7.54 -9.78 -10.00
N ARG A 58 -7.90 -10.54 -8.95
CA ARG A 58 -8.21 -11.99 -9.04
C ARG A 58 -9.69 -12.28 -9.24
N THR A 59 -10.58 -11.47 -8.65
CA THR A 59 -12.02 -11.69 -8.70
C THR A 59 -12.80 -10.41 -8.42
N ASP A 60 -13.93 -10.22 -9.10
CA ASP A 60 -14.82 -9.08 -8.87
C ASP A 60 -15.92 -9.38 -7.82
N GLN A 61 -15.80 -10.53 -7.13
CA GLN A 61 -16.74 -10.96 -6.09
C GLN A 61 -16.70 -10.06 -4.84
N PRO A 62 -17.82 -9.93 -4.09
CA PRO A 62 -17.87 -9.16 -2.85
C PRO A 62 -16.82 -9.61 -1.83
N VAL A 63 -16.27 -8.66 -1.06
CA VAL A 63 -15.25 -8.94 -0.03
C VAL A 63 -15.53 -8.23 1.27
N THR A 64 -15.61 -8.98 2.37
CA THR A 64 -15.71 -8.42 3.72
C THR A 64 -14.33 -7.95 4.17
N LEU A 65 -14.18 -6.68 4.57
CA LEU A 65 -12.89 -6.10 4.99
C LEU A 65 -12.21 -6.90 6.11
N SER A 66 -12.99 -7.59 6.97
CA SER A 66 -12.44 -8.50 7.99
C SER A 66 -11.53 -9.61 7.44
N VAL A 67 -11.71 -10.02 6.18
CA VAL A 67 -10.84 -11.01 5.49
C VAL A 67 -9.52 -10.37 5.02
N LEU A 68 -9.51 -9.05 4.82
CA LEU A 68 -8.37 -8.27 4.35
C LEU A 68 -7.63 -7.56 5.50
N THR A 69 -7.98 -7.84 6.76
CA THR A 69 -7.37 -7.25 7.97
C THR A 69 -7.01 -8.35 8.97
N ALA A 70 -5.77 -8.37 9.46
CA ALA A 70 -5.33 -9.33 10.48
C ALA A 70 -5.40 -8.77 11.92
N PHE A 71 -5.76 -7.50 12.07
CA PHE A 71 -5.85 -6.78 13.35
C PHE A 71 -7.30 -6.60 13.80
N ASP A 72 -7.48 -6.23 15.06
CA ASP A 72 -8.78 -5.88 15.64
C ASP A 72 -9.19 -4.43 15.33
N TRP A 73 -10.46 -4.27 14.98
CA TRP A 73 -11.12 -2.99 14.74
C TRP A 73 -12.64 -3.16 14.89
N ASP A 74 -13.34 -2.04 15.14
CA ASP A 74 -14.80 -2.02 15.37
C ASP A 74 -15.55 -1.37 14.21
N SER A 75 -14.99 -0.30 13.63
CA SER A 75 -15.53 0.39 12.46
C SER A 75 -14.45 0.82 11.47
N PHE A 76 -14.83 1.02 10.21
CA PHE A 76 -13.97 1.63 9.20
C PHE A 76 -14.61 2.89 8.60
N SER A 77 -13.76 3.79 8.11
CA SER A 77 -14.14 5.01 7.43
C SER A 77 -13.23 5.25 6.23
N VAL A 78 -13.71 6.01 5.24
CA VAL A 78 -12.88 6.60 4.20
C VAL A 78 -13.06 8.11 4.26
N ILE A 79 -11.97 8.83 4.49
CA ILE A 79 -11.97 10.30 4.60
C ILE A 79 -11.18 10.91 3.45
N ARG A 80 -11.49 12.15 3.08
CA ARG A 80 -10.65 12.96 2.19
C ARG A 80 -9.68 13.78 3.04
N THR A 81 -8.40 13.75 2.69
CA THR A 81 -7.37 14.63 3.27
C THR A 81 -6.51 15.21 2.15
N PRO A 82 -5.95 16.42 2.28
CA PRO A 82 -4.91 16.89 1.38
C PRO A 82 -3.74 15.89 1.33
N ALA A 83 -3.15 15.69 0.15
CA ALA A 83 -1.93 14.89 0.01
C ALA A 83 -0.82 15.45 0.91
N GLY A 84 -0.65 16.78 0.92
CA GLY A 84 0.34 17.48 1.72
C GLY A 84 1.80 17.20 1.33
N MET A 85 2.72 17.91 1.98
CA MET A 85 4.16 17.91 1.63
C MET A 85 4.84 16.53 1.68
N ALA A 86 4.31 15.58 2.44
CA ALA A 86 4.85 14.22 2.51
C ALA A 86 4.68 13.43 1.18
N MET A 87 3.83 13.91 0.26
CA MET A 87 3.65 13.33 -1.09
C MET A 87 4.45 14.03 -2.18
N ALA A 88 5.03 15.20 -1.87
CA ALA A 88 5.98 15.85 -2.75
C ALA A 88 7.31 15.08 -2.83
N ASN A 89 7.55 14.14 -1.91
CA ASN A 89 8.81 13.44 -1.75
C ASN A 89 8.64 11.91 -1.95
N CYS A 90 9.45 11.33 -2.83
CA CYS A 90 9.31 9.93 -3.28
C CYS A 90 10.12 8.92 -2.45
N ASN A 91 10.85 9.37 -1.43
CA ASN A 91 11.52 8.50 -0.46
C ASN A 91 10.82 8.57 0.90
N ARG A 92 10.83 7.44 1.64
CA ARG A 92 10.24 7.23 2.98
C ARG A 92 10.63 8.30 4.01
N GLU A 93 11.79 8.93 3.81
CA GLU A 93 12.39 9.92 4.71
C GLU A 93 12.04 11.38 4.34
N GLY A 94 11.35 11.61 3.21
CA GLY A 94 10.97 12.95 2.77
C GLY A 94 12.10 13.78 2.12
N PHE A 95 13.27 13.19 1.84
CA PHE A 95 14.46 13.94 1.38
C PHE A 95 14.65 14.05 -0.13
N LEU A 96 13.98 13.21 -0.94
CA LEU A 96 14.06 13.28 -2.39
C LEU A 96 12.70 13.71 -2.94
N PRO A 97 12.60 14.84 -3.67
CA PRO A 97 11.36 15.19 -4.35
C PRO A 97 11.03 14.09 -5.36
N CYS A 98 9.75 13.73 -5.47
CA CYS A 98 9.28 13.00 -6.64
C CYS A 98 9.53 13.85 -7.90
N ASP A 99 9.65 13.22 -9.07
CA ASP A 99 9.52 13.95 -10.33
C ASP A 99 8.21 14.74 -10.35
N LYS A 100 8.22 15.95 -10.92
CA LYS A 100 7.08 16.88 -10.82
C LYS A 100 5.78 16.29 -11.38
N ASP A 101 5.88 15.42 -12.38
CA ASP A 101 4.74 14.72 -13.00
C ASP A 101 4.19 13.58 -12.12
N LEU A 102 4.91 13.19 -11.07
CA LEU A 102 4.53 12.16 -10.09
C LEU A 102 4.09 12.75 -8.74
N GLN A 103 4.21 14.07 -8.55
CA GLN A 103 3.69 14.76 -7.37
C GLN A 103 2.20 15.10 -7.57
N PRO A 104 1.26 14.52 -6.79
CA PRO A 104 -0.03 15.16 -6.63
C PRO A 104 0.20 16.54 -6.01
N SER A 105 -0.54 17.56 -6.46
CA SER A 105 -0.51 18.88 -5.80
C SER A 105 -0.76 18.70 -4.30
N PRO A 106 -0.08 19.42 -3.39
CA PRO A 106 -0.28 19.25 -1.95
C PRO A 106 -1.74 19.45 -1.52
N ASP A 107 -2.49 20.26 -2.27
CA ASP A 107 -3.93 20.54 -2.08
C ASP A 107 -4.85 19.47 -2.70
N THR A 108 -4.32 18.53 -3.50
CA THR A 108 -5.09 17.41 -4.05
C THR A 108 -5.64 16.56 -2.91
N LEU A 109 -6.96 16.40 -2.87
CA LEU A 109 -7.62 15.55 -1.90
C LEU A 109 -7.44 14.07 -2.28
N ILE A 110 -6.72 13.33 -1.45
CA ILE A 110 -6.61 11.87 -1.52
C ILE A 110 -7.60 11.22 -0.55
N GLN A 111 -7.97 9.97 -0.83
CA GLN A 111 -8.74 9.17 0.12
C GLN A 111 -7.82 8.47 1.13
N VAL A 112 -8.25 8.39 2.38
CA VAL A 112 -7.56 7.67 3.46
C VAL A 112 -8.52 6.65 4.05
N LEU A 113 -8.14 5.37 3.97
CA LEU A 113 -8.82 4.28 4.64
C LEU A 113 -8.40 4.28 6.12
N ARG A 114 -9.37 4.43 7.03
CA ARG A 114 -9.14 4.41 8.48
C ARG A 114 -9.93 3.28 9.13
N PHE A 115 -9.32 2.60 10.09
CA PHE A 115 -10.00 1.68 10.99
C PHE A 115 -9.87 2.18 12.42
N ASP A 116 -10.99 2.18 13.14
CA ASP A 116 -11.09 2.63 14.53
C ASP A 116 -11.48 1.47 15.44
N ARG A 117 -10.93 1.45 16.66
CA ARG A 117 -11.30 0.56 17.77
C ARG A 117 -11.57 1.41 19.01
N ALA A 118 -12.69 1.22 19.68
CA ALA A 118 -13.12 2.01 20.85
C ALA A 118 -13.01 3.55 20.63
N GLY A 119 -13.27 4.02 19.40
CA GLY A 119 -13.16 5.44 19.02
C GLY A 119 -11.74 5.95 18.74
N GLN A 120 -10.71 5.10 18.83
CA GLN A 120 -9.32 5.44 18.51
C GLN A 120 -8.88 4.80 17.18
N SER A 121 -8.14 5.55 16.37
CA SER A 121 -7.61 5.07 15.10
C SER A 121 -6.50 4.05 15.31
N VAL A 122 -6.76 2.78 14.95
CA VAL A 122 -5.79 1.68 15.04
C VAL A 122 -5.03 1.42 13.74
N TYR A 123 -5.56 1.88 12.60
CA TYR A 123 -4.91 1.77 11.29
C TYR A 123 -5.34 2.92 10.38
N GLN A 124 -4.40 3.50 9.64
CA GLN A 124 -4.66 4.47 8.56
C GLN A 124 -3.76 4.16 7.38
N GLU A 125 -4.34 4.16 6.18
CA GLU A 125 -3.62 3.99 4.93
C GLU A 125 -4.13 4.94 3.84
N ARG A 126 -3.21 5.57 3.14
CA ARG A 126 -3.50 6.48 2.02
C ARG A 126 -3.77 5.68 0.76
N ILE A 127 -4.90 5.96 0.11
CA ILE A 127 -5.29 5.31 -1.14
C ILE A 127 -4.63 6.06 -2.30
N MET A 128 -3.47 5.57 -2.73
CA MET A 128 -2.68 6.19 -3.81
C MET A 128 -2.89 5.57 -5.19
N VAL A 129 -3.69 4.52 -5.28
CA VAL A 129 -3.96 3.77 -6.51
C VAL A 129 -5.43 3.86 -6.85
N ALA A 130 -5.76 4.35 -8.05
CA ALA A 130 -7.14 4.61 -8.46
C ALA A 130 -8.05 3.36 -8.36
N SER A 131 -7.49 2.17 -8.59
CA SER A 131 -8.14 0.87 -8.44
C SER A 131 -8.53 0.48 -7.00
N ALA A 132 -8.18 1.30 -6.01
CA ALA A 132 -8.64 1.16 -4.62
C ALA A 132 -9.47 2.35 -4.11
N ASN A 133 -9.77 3.35 -4.96
CA ASN A 133 -10.66 4.44 -4.58
C ASN A 133 -12.09 3.94 -4.31
N PHE A 134 -12.75 4.58 -3.35
CA PHE A 134 -14.15 4.37 -3.01
C PHE A 134 -15.04 5.40 -3.72
N ALA A 135 -16.25 5.00 -4.06
CA ALA A 135 -17.27 5.90 -4.60
C ALA A 135 -17.89 6.79 -3.51
N ASP A 136 -18.43 7.94 -3.90
CA ASP A 136 -19.28 8.76 -3.03
C ASP A 136 -20.68 8.15 -2.89
N PRO A 137 -21.36 8.35 -1.74
CA PRO A 137 -20.85 8.97 -0.53
C PRO A 137 -19.85 8.04 0.20
N LEU A 138 -18.73 8.61 0.66
CA LEU A 138 -17.67 7.84 1.31
C LEU A 138 -18.16 7.15 2.60
N PRO A 139 -17.74 5.89 2.86
CA PRO A 139 -18.06 5.19 4.10
C PRO A 139 -17.65 5.97 5.35
N ALA A 140 -18.58 6.16 6.29
CA ALA A 140 -18.33 6.81 7.58
C ALA A 140 -18.72 5.88 8.73
N ALA A 141 -17.76 5.55 9.61
CA ALA A 141 -17.95 4.75 10.82
C ALA A 141 -18.72 3.42 10.60
N VAL A 142 -18.50 2.74 9.48
CA VAL A 142 -19.22 1.52 9.11
C VAL A 142 -18.78 0.36 10.02
N PRO A 143 -19.70 -0.31 10.74
CA PRO A 143 -19.33 -1.38 11.66
C PRO A 143 -18.71 -2.59 10.94
N ARG A 144 -17.79 -3.29 11.59
CA ARG A 144 -17.08 -4.47 11.06
C ARG A 144 -17.99 -5.55 10.48
N SER A 145 -19.17 -5.76 11.06
CA SER A 145 -20.20 -6.71 10.61
C SER A 145 -21.05 -6.25 9.40
N GLN A 146 -20.74 -5.07 8.86
CA GLN A 146 -21.41 -4.47 7.70
C GLN A 146 -20.42 -4.10 6.58
N ALA A 147 -19.13 -4.24 6.83
CA ALA A 147 -18.04 -3.80 5.97
C ALA A 147 -17.74 -4.76 4.80
N THR A 148 -18.76 -5.11 4.02
CA THR A 148 -18.60 -5.84 2.75
C THR A 148 -18.53 -4.85 1.60
N LEU A 149 -17.50 -4.98 0.77
CA LEU A 149 -17.25 -4.12 -0.39
C LEU A 149 -17.55 -4.87 -1.69
N VAL A 150 -17.99 -4.12 -2.70
CA VAL A 150 -18.24 -4.58 -4.06
C VAL A 150 -17.62 -3.62 -5.07
N SER A 151 -17.31 -4.11 -6.26
CA SER A 151 -16.97 -3.24 -7.39
C SER A 151 -18.21 -2.47 -7.85
N CYS A 152 -18.02 -1.21 -8.20
CA CYS A 152 -19.01 -0.33 -8.82
C CYS A 152 -18.31 0.60 -9.83
N HIS A 153 -19.07 1.37 -10.60
CA HIS A 153 -18.54 2.34 -11.55
C HIS A 153 -19.06 3.74 -11.23
N ASP A 154 -18.24 4.77 -11.51
CA ASP A 154 -18.70 6.16 -11.52
C ASP A 154 -19.27 6.57 -12.90
N ASP A 155 -19.67 7.83 -13.03
CA ASP A 155 -20.23 8.41 -14.27
C ASP A 155 -19.21 8.41 -15.45
N GLN A 156 -17.92 8.18 -15.17
CA GLN A 156 -16.85 8.08 -16.16
C GLN A 156 -16.46 6.62 -16.47
N GLY A 157 -17.14 5.64 -15.87
CA GLY A 157 -16.83 4.23 -16.01
C GLY A 157 -15.59 3.76 -15.23
N GLN A 158 -15.04 4.57 -14.32
CA GLN A 158 -13.93 4.16 -13.46
C GLN A 158 -14.42 3.17 -12.40
N ARG A 159 -13.69 2.06 -12.21
CA ARG A 159 -14.08 1.01 -11.27
C ARG A 159 -13.67 1.35 -9.84
N LEU A 160 -14.64 1.64 -8.99
CA LEU A 160 -14.49 2.07 -7.59
C LEU A 160 -14.98 0.99 -6.61
N TRP A 161 -14.62 1.13 -5.33
CA TRP A 161 -15.20 0.34 -4.24
C TRP A 161 -16.48 1.00 -3.72
N CYS A 162 -17.56 0.24 -3.66
CA CYS A 162 -18.78 0.62 -2.98
C CYS A 162 -19.01 -0.27 -1.76
N LEU A 163 -19.64 0.30 -0.72
CA LEU A 163 -20.18 -0.51 0.37
C LEU A 163 -21.38 -1.31 -0.14
N GLN A 164 -21.41 -2.62 0.13
CA GLN A 164 -22.56 -3.46 -0.18
C GLN A 164 -23.75 -3.01 0.68
N SER A 165 -24.75 -2.41 0.02
CA SER A 165 -25.99 -2.03 0.69
C SER A 165 -26.68 -3.25 1.28
N LYS A 166 -26.89 -3.30 2.60
CA LYS A 166 -27.64 -4.35 3.30
C LYS A 166 -29.14 -4.43 2.98
N ARG A 167 -29.61 -3.81 1.87
CA ARG A 167 -31.00 -3.96 1.40
C ARG A 167 -31.19 -5.39 0.86
N PRO A 168 -32.02 -6.23 1.47
CA PRO A 168 -32.41 -7.50 0.87
C PRO A 168 -33.25 -7.19 -0.38
N GLY A 169 -32.96 -7.83 -1.51
CA GLY A 169 -33.88 -7.86 -2.65
C GLY A 169 -33.97 -6.60 -3.53
N ARG A 170 -32.85 -5.93 -3.85
CA ARG A 170 -32.79 -5.13 -5.09
C ARG A 170 -31.52 -5.41 -5.89
N GLU A 171 -31.52 -6.62 -6.44
CA GLU A 171 -30.82 -6.94 -7.68
C GLU A 171 -31.29 -5.93 -8.75
N ILE A 172 -30.38 -5.04 -9.18
CA ILE A 172 -30.64 -4.12 -10.28
C ILE A 172 -30.41 -4.90 -11.56
N SER A 173 -31.41 -5.67 -11.99
CA SER A 173 -31.40 -6.33 -13.30
C SER A 173 -31.35 -5.27 -14.41
N PRO A 174 -30.31 -5.25 -15.26
CA PRO A 174 -30.23 -4.33 -16.39
C PRO A 174 -30.98 -4.93 -17.60
N ALA A 175 -32.31 -4.90 -17.55
CA ALA A 175 -33.15 -5.34 -18.67
C ALA A 175 -34.45 -4.51 -18.74
N LEU A 176 -34.96 -4.34 -19.97
CA LEU A 176 -36.22 -3.67 -20.31
C LEU A 176 -36.26 -2.14 -20.10
N ARG A 177 -35.51 -1.44 -20.96
CA ARG A 177 -35.96 -0.15 -21.50
C ARG A 177 -35.92 -0.18 -23.03
N GLY A 178 -36.82 -0.97 -23.59
CA GLY A 178 -37.02 -1.11 -25.02
C GLY A 178 -38.50 -1.12 -25.36
N LEU A 179 -38.87 -0.28 -26.33
CA LEU A 179 -40.13 -0.29 -27.08
C LEU A 179 -41.41 0.09 -26.28
N ASP A 180 -41.59 1.39 -26.03
CA ASP A 180 -42.94 1.97 -26.07
C ASP A 180 -43.24 2.36 -27.53
N GLY A 181 -44.21 1.69 -28.14
CA GLY A 181 -44.82 2.08 -29.40
C GLY A 181 -46.29 2.43 -29.16
N GLY A 182 -46.73 3.57 -29.69
CA GLY A 182 -48.10 4.07 -29.65
C GLY A 182 -48.35 5.02 -30.81
#